data_AF-A0A561UDS9-F1
#
_entry.id   AF-A0A561UDS9-F1
#
_cell.length_a   1.000
_cell.length_b   1.000
_cell.length_c   1.000
_cell.angle_alpha   90.00
_cell.angle_beta   90.00
_cell.angle_gamma   90.00
#
_symmetry.space_group_name_H-M   'P 1'
#
loop_
_entity.id
_entity.type
_entity.pdbx_description
1 polymer ?
#
loop_
_entity_poly.entity_id
_entity_poly.type
_entity_poly.pdbx_seq_one_letter_code
_entity_poly.pdbx_strand_id
1 'polypeptide(L)'
;MLHDVGYAPGLVDTGFHPLDGARFLRDVAAVDERVVRLVANHSCALLEAEERGGNLRRELAEEFPLEDPGLVDALIYCDMTTTPQGDPTTTPDRIAEIVSRYGADSVVGRFIRRAEPEIHGAAERIAERLESATPAI
;
A
#
# COMPACT_ATOMS: atom_id res chain seq x y z
N MET A 1 2.96 -12.96 3.39
CA MET A 1 2.45 -11.62 3.01
C MET A 1 3.66 -10.68 2.97
N LEU A 2 3.89 -9.95 1.87
CA LEU A 2 5.15 -9.19 1.64
C LEU A 2 5.00 -7.67 1.69
N HIS A 3 3.81 -7.10 1.43
CA HIS A 3 3.66 -5.64 1.29
C HIS A 3 4.10 -4.88 2.57
N ASP A 4 3.90 -5.48 3.74
CA ASP A 4 4.28 -4.93 5.05
C ASP A 4 5.62 -5.46 5.60
N VAL A 5 6.47 -6.12 4.80
CA VAL A 5 7.71 -6.75 5.30
C VAL A 5 8.66 -5.76 5.97
N GLY A 6 8.66 -4.49 5.54
CA GLY A 6 9.52 -3.44 6.08
C GLY A 6 9.24 -3.05 7.54
N TYR A 7 8.16 -3.55 8.16
CA TYR A 7 7.95 -3.40 9.61
C TYR A 7 8.89 -4.28 10.45
N ALA A 8 9.54 -5.28 9.85
CA ALA A 8 10.45 -6.15 10.59
C ALA A 8 11.60 -5.33 11.22
N PRO A 9 11.86 -5.44 12.55
CA PRO A 9 12.80 -4.58 13.24
C PRO A 9 14.23 -4.56 12.67
N GLY A 10 14.66 -5.67 12.05
CA GLY A 10 15.98 -5.77 11.41
C GLY A 10 16.07 -5.11 10.02
N LEU A 11 14.96 -4.63 9.47
CA LEU A 11 14.90 -4.01 8.14
C LEU A 11 14.74 -2.49 8.19
N VAL A 12 14.43 -1.93 9.36
CA VAL A 12 14.18 -0.49 9.52
C VAL A 12 15.48 0.29 9.30
N ASP A 13 15.49 1.14 8.28
CA ASP A 13 16.59 2.04 7.93
C ASP A 13 16.10 3.49 7.92
N THR A 14 15.07 3.76 7.12
CA THR A 14 14.46 5.09 7.01
C THR A 14 13.29 5.30 7.98
N GLY A 15 12.74 4.22 8.54
CA GLY A 15 11.50 4.27 9.33
C GLY A 15 10.23 4.35 8.47
N PHE A 16 10.37 4.10 7.16
CA PHE A 16 9.30 4.06 6.18
C PHE A 16 9.25 2.67 5.52
N HIS A 17 8.36 1.84 6.04
CA HIS A 17 8.28 0.41 5.71
C HIS A 17 8.16 0.07 4.20
N PRO A 18 7.51 0.86 3.33
CA PRO A 18 7.46 0.54 1.90
C PRO A 18 8.84 0.61 1.26
N LEU A 19 9.62 1.65 1.61
CA LEU A 19 10.97 1.85 1.09
C LEU A 19 11.97 0.84 1.68
N ASP A 20 11.95 0.69 3.00
CA ASP A 20 12.83 -0.23 3.73
C ASP A 20 12.59 -1.69 3.29
N GLY A 21 11.32 -2.09 3.18
CA GLY A 21 10.92 -3.40 2.70
C GLY A 21 11.33 -3.66 1.25
N ALA A 22 11.10 -2.69 0.36
CA ALA A 22 11.47 -2.82 -1.05
C ALA A 22 12.99 -2.94 -1.25
N ARG A 23 13.79 -2.11 -0.54
CA ARG A 23 15.25 -2.20 -0.57
C ARG A 23 15.75 -3.57 -0.07
N PHE A 24 15.19 -4.10 1.03
CA PHE A 24 15.52 -5.45 1.49
C PHE A 24 15.19 -6.53 0.47
N LEU A 25 14.00 -6.47 -0.14
CA LEU A 25 13.57 -7.45 -1.13
C LEU A 25 14.46 -7.43 -2.39
N ARG A 26 14.88 -6.23 -2.82
CA ARG A 26 15.82 -6.03 -3.93
C ARG A 26 17.21 -6.54 -3.61
N ASP A 27 17.79 -6.09 -2.50
CA ASP A 27 19.24 -6.18 -2.25
C ASP A 27 19.64 -7.47 -1.52
N VAL A 28 18.72 -8.05 -0.73
CA VAL A 28 19.02 -9.23 0.11
C VAL A 28 18.25 -10.46 -0.34
N ALA A 29 16.93 -10.34 -0.50
CA ALA A 29 16.10 -11.49 -0.86
C ALA A 29 16.11 -11.80 -2.36
N ALA A 30 16.64 -10.90 -3.19
CA ALA A 30 16.71 -11.02 -4.66
C ALA A 30 15.36 -11.39 -5.29
N VAL A 31 14.30 -10.75 -4.83
CA VAL A 31 12.94 -10.94 -5.33
C VAL A 31 12.76 -10.24 -6.68
N ASP A 32 11.86 -10.78 -7.52
CA ASP A 32 11.50 -10.20 -8.81
C ASP A 32 11.15 -8.71 -8.71
N GLU A 33 11.70 -7.91 -9.63
CA GLU A 33 11.60 -6.45 -9.63
C GLU A 33 10.15 -5.96 -9.62
N ARG A 34 9.23 -6.67 -10.28
CA ARG A 34 7.81 -6.28 -10.32
C ARG A 34 7.18 -6.40 -8.93
N VAL A 35 7.49 -7.47 -8.21
CA VAL A 35 7.02 -7.66 -6.83
C VAL A 35 7.64 -6.60 -5.91
N VAL A 36 8.93 -6.31 -6.06
CA VAL A 36 9.61 -5.27 -5.29
C VAL A 36 8.93 -3.90 -5.49
N ARG A 37 8.64 -3.53 -6.74
CA ARG A 37 7.97 -2.26 -7.07
C ARG A 37 6.54 -2.19 -6.54
N LEU A 38 5.82 -3.32 -6.54
CA LEU A 38 4.49 -3.41 -5.90
C LEU A 38 4.58 -3.23 -4.39
N VAL A 39 5.55 -3.87 -3.73
CA VAL A 39 5.80 -3.67 -2.29
C VAL A 39 6.21 -2.23 -2.00
N ALA A 40 7.03 -1.58 -2.84
CA ALA A 40 7.42 -0.19 -2.61
C ALA A 40 6.24 0.78 -2.70
N ASN A 41 5.28 0.51 -3.59
CA ASN A 41 4.18 1.41 -3.92
C ASN A 41 2.83 1.01 -3.30
N HIS A 42 2.82 0.03 -2.40
CA HIS A 42 1.57 -0.46 -1.82
C HIS A 42 0.82 0.64 -1.07
N SER A 43 -0.50 0.50 -1.05
CA SER A 43 -1.39 1.31 -0.20
C SER A 43 -1.13 2.82 -0.34
N CYS A 44 -0.90 3.31 -1.56
CA CYS A 44 -0.62 4.73 -1.83
C CYS A 44 0.65 5.30 -1.14
N ALA A 45 1.71 4.51 -0.97
CA ALA A 45 2.96 4.87 -0.29
C ALA A 45 3.57 6.24 -0.67
N LEU A 46 3.44 6.69 -1.93
CA LEU A 46 3.93 8.02 -2.34
C LEU A 46 3.24 9.19 -1.61
N LEU A 47 1.97 9.04 -1.23
CA LEU A 47 1.25 10.03 -0.42
C LEU A 47 1.70 9.99 1.04
N GLU A 48 1.96 8.80 1.59
CA GLU A 48 2.49 8.67 2.95
C GLU A 48 3.91 9.25 3.03
N ALA A 49 4.75 8.99 2.03
CA ALA A 49 6.09 9.55 1.93
C ALA A 49 6.08 11.08 1.87
N GLU A 50 5.08 11.68 1.21
CA GLU A 50 4.88 13.13 1.18
C GLU A 50 4.47 13.68 2.55
N GLU A 51 3.56 13.00 3.24
CA GLU A 51 3.09 13.36 4.59
C GLU A 51 4.21 13.26 5.64
N ARG A 52 5.11 12.28 5.48
CA ARG A 52 6.31 12.12 6.31
C ARG A 52 7.37 13.20 6.05
N GLY A 53 7.39 13.77 4.84
CA GLY A 53 8.32 14.81 4.43
C GLY A 53 9.74 14.31 4.12
N GLY A 54 10.70 15.25 4.10
CA GLY A 54 12.08 14.96 3.72
C GLY A 54 12.21 14.54 2.26
N ASN A 55 13.10 13.58 1.99
CA ASN A 55 13.39 13.07 0.64
C ASN A 55 12.65 11.77 0.29
N LEU A 56 11.84 11.22 1.21
CA LEU A 56 11.25 9.88 1.09
C LEU A 56 10.44 9.71 -0.19
N ARG A 57 9.62 10.71 -0.55
CA ARG A 57 8.83 10.65 -1.78
C ARG A 57 9.72 10.57 -3.03
N ARG A 58 10.80 11.35 -3.06
CA ARG A 58 11.76 11.38 -4.17
C ARG A 58 12.50 10.05 -4.26
N GLU A 59 13.06 9.58 -3.15
CA GLU A 59 13.78 8.30 -3.09
C GLU A 59 12.90 7.13 -3.51
N LEU A 60 11.66 7.05 -3.00
CA LEU A 60 10.71 6.02 -3.38
C LEU A 60 10.41 6.05 -4.89
N ALA A 61 10.12 7.23 -5.44
CA ALA A 61 9.77 7.38 -6.85
C ALA A 61 10.96 7.11 -7.80
N GLU A 62 12.19 7.47 -7.39
CA GLU A 62 13.41 7.26 -8.17
C GLU A 62 13.86 5.79 -8.14
N GLU A 63 13.81 5.14 -6.98
CA GLU A 63 14.24 3.75 -6.84
C GLU A 63 13.19 2.73 -7.29
N PHE A 64 11.92 3.05 -7.09
CA PHE A 64 10.82 2.12 -7.33
C PHE A 64 9.65 2.81 -8.04
N PRO A 65 9.78 3.08 -9.36
CA PRO A 65 8.68 3.65 -10.15
C PRO A 65 7.41 2.80 -10.06
N LEU A 66 6.24 3.45 -10.12
CA LEU A 66 4.94 2.75 -10.12
C LEU A 66 4.88 1.65 -11.18
N GLU A 67 4.45 0.46 -10.79
CA GLU A 67 4.26 -0.68 -11.68
C GLU A 67 2.91 -0.55 -12.43
N ASP A 68 2.49 -1.60 -13.15
CA ASP A 68 1.20 -1.66 -13.84
C ASP A 68 0.05 -1.15 -12.95
N PRO A 69 -0.70 -0.12 -13.38
CA PRO A 69 -1.78 0.45 -12.58
C PRO A 69 -2.83 -0.57 -12.16
N GLY A 70 -3.08 -1.59 -12.98
CA GLY A 70 -4.03 -2.65 -12.64
C GLY A 70 -3.57 -3.54 -11.50
N LEU A 71 -2.26 -3.83 -11.42
CA LEU A 71 -1.66 -4.56 -10.29
C LEU A 71 -1.58 -3.70 -9.03
N VAL A 72 -1.31 -2.40 -9.15
CA VAL A 72 -1.36 -1.46 -8.03
C VAL A 72 -2.77 -1.40 -7.45
N ASP A 73 -3.79 -1.25 -8.30
CA ASP A 73 -5.19 -1.28 -7.90
C ASP A 73 -5.53 -2.59 -7.17
N ALA A 74 -5.08 -3.73 -7.70
CA ALA A 74 -5.33 -5.04 -7.11
C ALA A 74 -4.69 -5.16 -5.71
N LEU A 75 -3.49 -4.63 -5.52
CA LEU A 75 -2.81 -4.67 -4.22
C LEU A 75 -3.52 -3.75 -3.21
N ILE A 76 -3.92 -2.55 -3.62
CA ILE A 76 -4.72 -1.64 -2.78
C ILE A 76 -6.04 -2.30 -2.40
N TYR A 77 -6.75 -2.91 -3.35
CA TYR A 77 -7.99 -3.63 -3.09
C TYR A 77 -7.77 -4.73 -2.04
N CYS A 78 -6.77 -5.60 -2.22
CA CYS A 78 -6.47 -6.68 -1.29
C CYS A 78 -6.17 -6.19 0.13
N ASP A 79 -5.33 -5.15 0.27
CA ASP A 79 -4.97 -4.59 1.59
C ASP A 79 -6.16 -3.87 2.24
N MET A 80 -6.89 -3.06 1.47
CA MET A 80 -7.93 -2.19 2.00
C MET A 80 -9.30 -2.88 2.16
N THR A 81 -9.44 -4.13 1.74
CA THR A 81 -10.62 -4.98 1.95
C THR A 81 -10.37 -6.19 2.86
N THR A 82 -9.18 -6.24 3.49
CA THR A 82 -8.82 -7.30 4.43
C THR A 82 -8.35 -6.70 5.77
N THR A 83 -8.83 -7.21 6.89
CA THR A 83 -8.36 -6.79 8.22
C THR A 83 -6.96 -7.38 8.49
N PRO A 84 -6.22 -6.91 9.52
CA PRO A 84 -4.96 -7.53 9.91
C PRO A 84 -5.09 -8.99 10.35
N GLN A 85 -6.30 -9.42 10.73
CA GLN A 85 -6.63 -10.80 11.09
C GLN A 85 -6.96 -11.67 9.87
N GLY A 86 -7.05 -11.08 8.67
CA GLY A 86 -7.42 -11.77 7.44
C GLY A 86 -8.92 -11.81 7.16
N ASP A 87 -9.73 -11.09 7.94
CA ASP A 87 -11.18 -11.07 7.75
C ASP A 87 -11.57 -10.06 6.65
N PRO A 88 -12.66 -10.31 5.89
CA PRO A 88 -13.16 -9.35 4.93
C PRO A 88 -13.63 -8.04 5.60
N THR A 89 -13.39 -6.90 4.94
CA THR A 89 -13.89 -5.58 5.36
C THR A 89 -14.21 -4.72 4.12
N THR A 90 -14.86 -3.59 4.34
CA THR A 90 -15.04 -2.57 3.30
C THR A 90 -13.93 -1.52 3.39
N THR A 91 -13.67 -0.80 2.28
CA THR A 91 -12.68 0.29 2.29
C THR A 91 -13.06 1.43 3.25
N PRO A 92 -14.33 1.89 3.38
CA PRO A 92 -14.68 2.86 4.41
C PRO A 92 -14.40 2.38 5.84
N ASP A 93 -14.78 1.14 6.17
CA ASP A 93 -14.57 0.59 7.50
C ASP A 93 -13.08 0.43 7.82
N ARG A 94 -12.28 0.00 6.83
CA ARG A 94 -10.83 -0.12 6.96
C ARG A 94 -10.18 1.24 7.24
N ILE A 95 -10.56 2.29 6.51
CA ILE A 95 -10.03 3.65 6.71
C ILE A 95 -10.43 4.18 8.08
N ALA A 96 -11.70 4.02 8.48
CA ALA A 96 -12.18 4.43 9.80
C ALA A 96 -11.42 3.70 10.93
N GLU A 97 -11.16 2.41 10.77
CA GLU A 97 -10.36 1.61 11.69
C GLU A 97 -8.93 2.13 11.80
N ILE A 98 -8.24 2.37 10.68
CA ILE A 98 -6.87 2.90 10.66
C ILE A 98 -6.82 4.27 11.36
N VAL A 99 -7.75 5.16 11.06
CA VAL A 99 -7.84 6.48 11.73
C VAL A 99 -8.07 6.33 13.23
N SER A 100 -8.94 5.40 13.65
CA SER A 100 -9.18 5.12 15.07
C SER A 100 -7.95 4.58 15.79
N ARG A 101 -7.19 3.68 15.14
CA ARG A 101 -6.00 3.03 15.70
C ARG A 101 -4.83 3.99 15.88
N TYR A 102 -4.54 4.83 14.88
CA TYR A 102 -3.37 5.70 14.90
C TYR A 102 -3.67 7.14 15.35
N GLY A 103 -4.94 7.55 15.31
CA GLY A 103 -5.39 8.91 15.58
C GLY A 103 -5.33 9.81 14.34
N ALA A 104 -6.31 10.69 14.21
CA ALA A 104 -6.50 11.55 13.02
C ALA A 104 -5.35 12.52 12.74
N ASP A 105 -4.60 12.91 13.78
CA ASP A 105 -3.46 13.82 13.71
C ASP A 105 -2.10 13.09 13.64
N SER A 106 -2.09 11.75 13.58
CA SER A 106 -0.88 11.02 13.23
C SER A 106 -0.55 11.18 11.76
N VAL A 107 0.71 10.92 11.38
CA VAL A 107 1.12 10.83 9.97
C VAL A 107 0.19 9.86 9.22
N VAL A 108 -0.03 8.66 9.76
CA VAL A 108 -0.89 7.64 9.16
C VAL A 108 -2.33 8.13 9.02
N GLY A 109 -2.88 8.77 10.05
CA GLY A 109 -4.26 9.29 10.06
C GLY A 109 -4.49 10.46 9.10
N ARG A 110 -3.49 11.31 8.85
CA ARG A 110 -3.57 12.37 7.82
C ARG A 110 -3.41 11.80 6.42
N PHE A 111 -2.41 10.94 6.22
CA PHE A 111 -2.15 10.29 4.94
C PHE A 111 -3.35 9.45 4.48
N ILE A 112 -3.92 8.58 5.32
CA ILE A 112 -4.97 7.66 4.90
C ILE A 112 -6.24 8.39 4.46
N ARG A 113 -6.59 9.49 5.15
CA ARG A 113 -7.71 10.37 4.75
C ARG A 113 -7.44 11.11 3.45
N ARG A 114 -6.19 11.46 3.16
CA ARG A 114 -5.79 12.03 1.88
C ARG A 114 -5.83 10.99 0.75
N ALA A 115 -5.53 9.73 1.06
CA ALA A 115 -5.54 8.61 0.11
C ALA A 115 -6.94 8.02 -0.14
N GLU A 116 -7.92 8.35 0.71
CA GLU A 116 -9.29 7.81 0.68
C GLU A 116 -9.93 7.79 -0.73
N PRO A 117 -9.90 8.88 -1.54
CA PRO A 117 -10.47 8.84 -2.90
C PRO A 117 -9.80 7.82 -3.81
N GLU A 118 -8.48 7.66 -3.71
CA GLU A 118 -7.73 6.68 -4.52
C GLU A 118 -8.03 5.25 -4.06
N ILE A 119 -8.11 5.03 -2.75
CA ILE A 119 -8.42 3.72 -2.18
C ILE A 119 -9.82 3.24 -2.61
N HIS A 120 -10.81 4.12 -2.53
CA HIS A 120 -12.16 3.80 -3.01
C HIS A 120 -12.17 3.55 -4.52
N GLY A 121 -11.55 4.43 -5.30
CA GLY A 121 -11.50 4.28 -6.76
C GLY A 121 -10.78 3.00 -7.20
N ALA A 122 -9.68 2.63 -6.56
CA ALA A 122 -8.97 1.37 -6.84
C ALA A 122 -9.85 0.16 -6.52
N ALA A 123 -10.57 0.20 -5.40
CA ALA A 123 -11.44 -0.89 -5.01
C ALA A 123 -12.64 -1.06 -5.96
N GLU A 124 -13.25 0.03 -6.40
CA GLU A 124 -14.32 0.03 -7.40
C GLU A 124 -13.84 -0.55 -8.73
N ARG A 125 -12.70 -0.08 -9.25
CA ARG A 125 -12.11 -0.59 -10.51
C ARG A 125 -11.84 -2.09 -10.47
N ILE A 126 -11.42 -2.63 -9.31
CA ILE A 126 -11.18 -4.06 -9.16
C ILE A 126 -12.49 -4.84 -9.03
N ALA A 127 -13.47 -4.34 -8.28
CA ALA A 127 -14.79 -4.95 -8.19
C ALA A 127 -15.45 -5.09 -9.58
N GLU A 128 -15.44 -4.02 -10.39
CA GLU A 128 -15.97 -4.04 -11.76
C GLU A 128 -15.28 -5.09 -12.64
N ARG A 129 -13.94 -5.21 -12.54
CA ARG A 129 -13.19 -6.24 -13.28
C ARG A 129 -13.58 -7.65 -12.86
N LEU A 130 -13.75 -7.89 -11.56
CA LEU A 130 -14.17 -9.20 -11.03
C LEU A 130 -15.59 -9.57 -11.49
N GLU A 131 -16.51 -8.62 -11.51
CA GLU A 131 -17.85 -8.81 -12.05
C GLU A 131 -17.82 -9.15 -13.55
N SER A 132 -17.03 -8.42 -14.33
CA SER A 132 -16.88 -8.66 -15.78
C SER A 132 -16.20 -9.99 -16.13
N ALA A 133 -15.37 -10.52 -15.22
CA ALA A 133 -14.65 -11.77 -15.39
C ALA A 133 -15.46 -13.00 -14.96
N THR A 134 -16.54 -12.80 -14.21
CA THR A 134 -17.45 -13.87 -13.78
C THR A 134 -18.43 -14.16 -14.93
N PRO A 135 -18.38 -15.34 -15.58
CA PRO A 135 -19.34 -15.66 -16.63
C PRO A 135 -20.75 -15.71 -16.03
N ALA A 136 -21.74 -15.15 -16.74
CA ALA A 136 -23.14 -15.32 -16.37
C ALA A 136 -23.47 -16.81 -16.28
N ILE A 137 -23.97 -17.24 -15.11
CA ILE A 137 -24.44 -18.61 -14.84
C ILE A 137 -25.71 -18.89 -15.64
#